data_AF-A0A2S6HDP5-F1
#
_entry.id   AF-A0A2S6HDP5-F1
#
_cell.length_a   1.000
_cell.length_b   1.000
_cell.length_c   1.000
_cell.angle_alpha   90.00
_cell.angle_beta   90.00
_cell.angle_gamma   90.00
#
_symmetry.space_group_name_H-M   'P 1'
#
loop_
_entity.id
_entity.type
_entity.pdbx_description
1 polymer ?
#
loop_
_entity_poly.entity_id
_entity_poly.type
_entity_poly.pdbx_seq_one_letter_code
_entity_poly.pdbx_strand_id
1 'polypeptide(L)'
;MINNQLTPPQAVRYINTWLTRNSYSDLFPNDIALLLSENRRLTRSPNVAKYGRIPFSKDNKGRVRYSLEDIQDLCNNAIKPICTNRLAIKLAKAAGLKYYTPYES
;
A
#
# COMPACT_ATOMS: atom_id res chain seq x y z
N MET A 1 -11.63 7.72 -23.45
CA MET A 1 -10.77 6.70 -22.83
C MET A 1 -10.08 7.35 -21.63
N ILE A 2 -10.49 7.00 -20.41
CA ILE A 2 -9.73 7.42 -19.22
C ILE A 2 -8.47 6.57 -19.23
N ASN A 3 -7.28 7.18 -19.25
CA ASN A 3 -6.03 6.45 -19.18
C ASN A 3 -5.93 5.76 -17.82
N ASN A 4 -6.42 4.52 -17.72
CA ASN A 4 -6.40 3.68 -16.52
C ASN A 4 -4.98 3.16 -16.18
N GLN A 5 -3.94 3.87 -16.61
CA GLN A 5 -2.54 3.46 -16.46
C GLN A 5 -1.76 4.58 -15.78
N LEU A 6 -1.15 4.25 -14.64
CA LEU A 6 -0.39 5.15 -13.79
C LEU A 6 1.11 4.87 -13.91
N THR A 7 1.90 5.92 -14.12
CA THR A 7 3.36 5.84 -13.88
C THR A 7 3.64 5.63 -12.38
N PRO A 8 4.84 5.15 -11.99
CA PRO A 8 5.17 4.98 -10.58
C PRO A 8 4.97 6.26 -9.75
N PRO A 9 5.38 7.47 -10.19
CA PRO A 9 5.10 8.70 -9.43
C PRO A 9 3.60 9.00 -9.29
N GLN A 10 2.80 8.73 -10.33
CA GLN A 10 1.35 8.90 -10.28
C GLN A 10 0.70 7.90 -9.31
N ALA A 11 1.17 6.66 -9.29
CA ALA A 11 0.73 5.63 -8.34
C ALA A 11 1.07 6.02 -6.89
N VAL A 12 2.30 6.52 -6.63
CA VAL A 12 2.68 7.06 -5.31
C VAL A 12 1.72 8.18 -4.89
N ARG A 13 1.48 9.16 -5.77
CA ARG A 13 0.58 10.28 -5.49
C ARG A 13 -0.85 9.81 -5.22
N TYR A 14 -1.32 8.83 -5.99
CA TYR A 14 -2.65 8.24 -5.81
C TYR A 14 -2.78 7.60 -4.43
N ILE A 15 -1.85 6.71 -4.06
CA ILE A 15 -1.86 6.00 -2.78
C ILE A 15 -1.76 7.00 -1.62
N ASN A 16 -0.89 8.01 -1.70
CA ASN A 16 -0.80 9.08 -0.70
C ASN A 16 -2.13 9.85 -0.55
N THR A 17 -2.77 10.20 -1.67
CA THR A 17 -4.08 10.89 -1.64
C THR A 17 -5.14 10.00 -0.98
N TRP A 18 -5.13 8.71 -1.30
CA TRP A 18 -6.03 7.73 -0.70
C TRP A 18 -5.78 7.57 0.80
N LEU A 19 -4.52 7.49 1.26
CA LEU A 19 -4.16 7.43 2.68
C LEU A 19 -4.67 8.65 3.44
N THR A 20 -4.43 9.85 2.91
CA THR A 20 -4.89 11.11 3.54
C THR A 20 -6.41 11.16 3.64
N ARG A 21 -7.14 10.78 2.57
CA ARG A 21 -8.61 10.76 2.58
C ARG A 21 -9.21 9.77 3.57
N ASN A 22 -8.49 8.70 3.90
CA ASN A 22 -8.92 7.69 4.88
C ASN A 22 -8.30 7.89 6.27
N SER A 23 -7.62 9.03 6.52
CA SER A 23 -6.94 9.32 7.79
C SER A 23 -5.88 8.27 8.18
N TYR A 24 -5.22 7.68 7.18
CA TYR A 24 -4.21 6.62 7.35
C TYR A 24 -2.77 7.09 7.17
N SER A 25 -2.54 8.38 6.88
CA SER A 25 -1.20 8.92 6.61
C SER A 25 -0.19 8.63 7.72
N ASP A 26 -0.60 8.75 8.98
CA ASP A 26 0.28 8.50 10.14
C ASP A 26 0.30 7.01 10.56
N LEU A 27 -0.53 6.17 9.94
CA LEU A 27 -0.68 4.77 10.29
C LEU A 27 0.10 3.85 9.36
N PHE A 28 0.25 4.24 8.09
CA PHE A 28 0.97 3.45 7.11
C PHE A 28 2.49 3.49 7.40
N PRO A 29 3.13 2.35 7.71
CA PRO A 29 4.51 2.35 8.19
C PRO A 29 5.58 2.51 7.10
N ASN A 30 5.22 2.38 5.83
CA ASN A 30 6.18 2.13 4.76
C ASN A 30 6.22 3.26 3.75
N ASP A 31 7.40 3.46 3.16
CA ASP A 31 7.57 4.35 2.01
C ASP A 31 6.94 3.71 0.76
N ILE A 32 5.97 4.39 0.15
CA ILE A 32 5.25 3.90 -1.03
C ILE A 32 6.16 3.85 -2.26
N ALA A 33 7.08 4.80 -2.41
CA ALA A 33 8.02 4.79 -3.53
C ALA A 33 8.97 3.59 -3.40
N LEU A 34 9.41 3.27 -2.18
CA LEU A 34 10.16 2.05 -1.90
C LEU A 34 9.34 0.79 -2.19
N LEU A 35 8.10 0.72 -1.70
CA LEU A 35 7.19 -0.41 -1.96
C LEU A 35 7.04 -0.68 -3.46
N LEU A 36 6.74 0.36 -4.25
CA LEU A 36 6.62 0.24 -5.70
C LEU A 36 7.96 -0.09 -6.37
N SER A 37 9.09 0.38 -5.82
CA SER A 37 10.43 0.05 -6.32
C SER A 37 10.76 -1.41 -6.14
N GLU A 38 10.51 -1.93 -4.95
CA GLU A 38 10.72 -3.33 -4.61
C GLU A 38 9.79 -4.26 -5.37
N ASN A 39 8.55 -3.83 -5.63
CA ASN A 39 7.59 -4.55 -6.47
C ASN A 39 8.14 -4.87 -7.88
N ARG A 40 9.10 -4.10 -8.37
CA ARG A 40 9.73 -4.31 -9.69
C ARG A 40 10.96 -5.22 -9.64
N ARG A 41 11.48 -5.56 -8.45
CA ARG A 41 12.68 -6.38 -8.29
C ARG A 41 12.33 -7.87 -8.29
N LEU A 42 13.10 -8.69 -9.00
CA LEU A 42 12.87 -10.15 -9.06
C LEU A 42 13.21 -10.88 -7.75
N THR A 43 13.91 -10.21 -6.84
CA THR A 43 14.35 -10.77 -5.56
C THR A 43 13.24 -10.77 -4.50
N ARG A 44 13.40 -11.59 -3.45
CA ARG A 44 12.57 -11.52 -2.25
C ARG A 44 12.67 -10.11 -1.66
N SER A 45 11.53 -9.42 -1.57
CA SER A 45 11.40 -8.13 -0.89
C SER A 45 10.43 -8.28 0.30
N PRO A 46 10.72 -7.64 1.44
CA PRO A 46 9.84 -7.65 2.60
C PRO A 46 8.48 -6.98 2.29
N ASN A 47 8.47 -5.91 1.47
CA ASN A 47 7.21 -5.29 1.06
C ASN A 47 6.41 -6.17 0.11
N VAL A 48 7.05 -6.86 -0.84
CA VAL A 48 6.35 -7.79 -1.73
C VAL A 48 5.77 -8.97 -0.94
N ALA A 49 6.49 -9.49 0.05
CA ALA A 49 5.97 -10.55 0.92
C ALA A 49 4.78 -10.09 1.77
N LYS A 50 4.76 -8.82 2.18
CA LYS A 50 3.75 -8.25 3.07
C LYS A 50 2.50 -7.73 2.35
N TYR A 51 2.68 -7.09 1.20
CA TYR A 51 1.61 -6.41 0.46
C TYR A 51 1.21 -7.14 -0.83
N GLY A 52 1.89 -8.24 -1.15
CA GLY A 52 1.73 -8.92 -2.41
C GLY A 52 2.46 -8.21 -3.56
N ARG A 53 2.41 -8.85 -4.73
CA ARG A 53 3.00 -8.34 -5.96
C ARG A 53 1.94 -7.65 -6.80
N ILE A 54 2.18 -6.39 -7.13
CA ILE A 54 1.28 -5.56 -7.93
C ILE A 54 1.62 -5.80 -9.40
N PRO A 55 0.67 -6.25 -10.24
CA PRO A 55 0.87 -6.38 -11.68
C PRO A 55 1.30 -5.04 -12.30
N PHE A 56 2.19 -5.13 -13.30
CA PHE A 56 2.61 -3.96 -14.07
C PHE A 56 2.92 -4.35 -15.52
N SER A 57 2.73 -3.40 -16.42
CA SER A 57 3.11 -3.53 -17.82
C SER A 57 4.26 -2.58 -18.16
N LYS A 58 4.91 -2.80 -19.30
CA LYS A 58 5.88 -1.87 -19.89
C LYS A 58 5.28 -1.31 -21.17
N ASP A 59 5.33 0.02 -21.34
CA ASP A 59 4.93 0.63 -22.61
C ASP A 59 5.99 0.37 -23.71
N ASN A 60 5.69 0.80 -24.94
CA ASN A 60 6.59 0.64 -26.10
C ASN A 60 7.97 1.32 -25.91
N LYS A 61 8.13 2.15 -24.87
CA LYS A 61 9.40 2.80 -24.49
C LYS A 61 10.06 2.13 -23.28
N GLY A 62 9.57 0.96 -22.87
CA GLY A 62 10.06 0.21 -21.71
C GLY A 62 9.66 0.80 -20.35
N ARG A 63 8.79 1.82 -20.31
CA ARG A 63 8.43 2.49 -19.04
C ARG A 63 7.36 1.70 -18.32
N VAL A 64 7.52 1.56 -17.01
CA VAL A 64 6.58 0.83 -16.16
C VAL A 64 5.27 1.58 -16.00
N ARG A 65 4.16 0.84 -16.14
CA ARG A 65 2.79 1.31 -15.93
C ARG A 65 2.04 0.34 -15.03
N TYR A 66 1.28 0.89 -14.10
CA TYR A 66 0.35 0.15 -13.25
C TYR A 66 -1.07 0.43 -13.70
N SER A 67 -1.95 -0.57 -13.68
CA SER A 67 -3.36 -0.28 -13.87
C SER A 67 -3.90 0.46 -12.63
N LEU A 68 -4.90 1.32 -12.83
CA LEU A 68 -5.58 1.98 -11.72
C LEU A 68 -6.26 0.94 -10.81
N GLU A 69 -6.81 -0.12 -11.40
CA GLU A 69 -7.49 -1.20 -10.70
C GLU A 69 -6.53 -1.94 -9.75
N ASP A 70 -5.33 -2.31 -10.22
CA ASP A 70 -4.31 -2.98 -9.39
C ASP A 70 -3.87 -2.08 -8.21
N ILE A 71 -3.78 -0.77 -8.42
CA ILE A 71 -3.44 0.18 -7.35
C ILE A 71 -4.61 0.34 -6.37
N GLN A 72 -5.85 0.30 -6.83
CA GLN A 72 -7.03 0.30 -5.97
C GLN A 72 -7.13 -0.99 -5.16
N ASP A 73 -6.84 -2.13 -5.77
CA ASP A 73 -6.78 -3.44 -5.12
C ASP A 73 -5.74 -3.45 -4.01
N LEU A 74 -4.52 -2.99 -4.29
CA LEU A 74 -3.47 -2.79 -3.28
C LEU A 74 -3.97 -1.95 -2.10
N CYS A 75 -4.61 -0.81 -2.37
CA CYS A 75 -5.13 0.07 -1.32
C CYS A 75 -6.19 -0.63 -0.45
N ASN A 76 -7.18 -1.26 -1.08
CA ASN A 76 -8.36 -1.79 -0.38
C ASN A 76 -8.11 -3.16 0.26
N ASN A 77 -7.35 -4.04 -0.39
CA ASN A 77 -7.18 -5.43 0.03
C ASN A 77 -5.88 -5.66 0.79
N ALA A 78 -4.82 -4.88 0.53
CA ALA A 78 -3.54 -5.02 1.25
C ALA A 78 -3.31 -3.93 2.31
N ILE A 79 -3.44 -2.65 1.92
CA ILE A 79 -3.08 -1.52 2.81
C ILE A 79 -4.15 -1.28 3.88
N LYS A 80 -5.44 -1.24 3.49
CA LYS A 80 -6.56 -0.90 4.39
C LYS A 80 -6.63 -1.78 5.64
N PRO A 81 -6.50 -3.13 5.57
CA PRO A 81 -6.54 -3.96 6.78
C PRO A 81 -5.40 -3.63 7.76
N ILE A 82 -4.20 -3.35 7.26
CA ILE A 82 -3.03 -3.00 8.08
C ILE A 82 -3.26 -1.66 8.80
N CYS A 83 -3.73 -0.65 8.06
CA CYS A 83 -4.03 0.66 8.64
C CYS A 83 -5.17 0.58 9.65
N THR A 84 -6.21 -0.20 9.37
CA THR A 84 -7.36 -0.39 10.28
C THR A 84 -6.93 -1.06 11.58
N ASN A 85 -6.11 -2.12 11.51
CA ASN A 85 -5.57 -2.79 12.70
C ASN A 85 -4.72 -1.83 13.54
N ARG A 86 -3.88 -1.01 12.90
CA ARG A 86 -3.06 0.00 13.60
C ARG A 86 -3.90 1.09 14.24
N LEU A 87 -4.96 1.54 13.57
CA LEU A 87 -5.91 2.50 14.13
C LEU A 87 -6.57 1.93 15.38
N ALA A 88 -7.05 0.68 15.31
CA ALA A 88 -7.68 0.00 16.45
C ALA A 88 -6.71 -0.13 17.64
N ILE A 89 -5.45 -0.51 17.41
CA ILE A 89 -4.41 -0.54 18.44
C ILE A 89 -4.19 0.85 19.05
N LYS A 90 -4.10 1.90 18.23
CA LYS A 90 -3.89 3.28 18.69
C LYS A 90 -5.06 3.75 19.58
N LEU A 91 -6.30 3.48 19.16
CA LEU A 91 -7.51 3.83 19.90
C LEU A 91 -7.61 3.05 21.21
N ALA A 92 -7.33 1.75 21.21
CA ALA A 92 -7.36 0.94 22.42
C ALA A 92 -6.32 1.39 23.46
N LYS A 93 -5.10 1.73 23.00
CA LYS A 93 -4.06 2.32 23.86
C LYS A 93 -4.53 3.66 24.46
N ALA A 94 -5.15 4.53 23.65
CA ALA A 94 -5.70 5.79 24.12
C ALA A 94 -6.85 5.60 25.13
N ALA A 95 -7.64 4.53 24.99
CA ALA A 95 -8.71 4.17 25.91
C ALA A 95 -8.23 3.42 27.17
N GLY A 96 -6.92 3.18 27.33
CA GLY A 96 -6.37 2.41 28.45
C GLY A 96 -6.70 0.91 28.43
N LEU A 97 -7.17 0.39 27.29
CA LEU A 97 -7.52 -1.01 27.10
C LEU A 97 -6.28 -1.83 26.70
N LYS A 98 -6.09 -3.01 27.32
CA LYS A 98 -5.10 -3.98 26.85
C LYS A 98 -5.58 -4.56 25.51
N TYR A 99 -4.98 -4.13 24.41
CA TYR A 99 -5.29 -4.69 23.09
C TYR A 99 -4.57 -6.03 22.91
N TYR A 100 -5.32 -7.12 22.78
CA TYR A 100 -4.77 -8.44 22.52
C TYR A 100 -4.55 -8.60 21.00
N THR A 101 -3.30 -8.67 20.56
CA THR A 101 -2.97 -9.02 19.16
C THR A 101 -2.78 -10.53 19.06
N PRO A 102 -3.49 -11.26 18.17
CA PRO A 102 -3.39 -12.72 18.08
C PRO A 102 -2.08 -13.24 17.43
N TYR A 103 -1.05 -12.40 17.28
CA TYR A 103 0.22 -12.74 16.60
C TYR A 103 1.46 -12.66 17.51
N GLU A 104 1.29 -12.63 18.83
CA GLU A 104 2.40 -12.88 19.75
C GLU A 104 2.32 -14.34 20.22
N SER A 105 3.10 -15.21 19.58
CA SER A 105 3.45 -16.56 20.02
C SER A 105 4.90 -16.82 19.66
#